data_AF-A0A7D5GFF4-F1
#
_entry.id   AF-A0A7D5GFF4-F1
#
_cell.length_a   1.000
_cell.length_b   1.000
_cell.length_c   1.000
_cell.angle_alpha   90.00
_cell.angle_beta   90.00
_cell.angle_gamma   90.00
#
_symmetry.space_group_name_H-M   'P 1'
#
loop_
_entity.id
_entity.type
_entity.pdbx_description
1 polymer ?
#
loop_
_entity_poly.entity_id
_entity_poly.type
_entity_poly.pdbx_seq_one_letter_code
_entity_poly.pdbx_strand_id
1 'polypeptide(L)'
;MKPRLALGLALLVAVPLVGNSALLALPADPPAHRHSIEPIEESDVPSEAEIHQYDDLSPEARHVIDAALASSDGHTTVTGEANRPPEFHYSDYAQYGSGMYVIEKGGTYYELTTYAGTSIDVRPIQRGLFVALGFAVVFVGVAGYRAGMGYVPVVVAVAAALPLLPVLAGLYRSTDAAVLLGTLGALGVCLVGGLLLAWTWVHGQ
;
A
#
# COMPACT_ATOMS: atom_id res chain seq x y z
N MET A 1 -33.89 20.97 11.86
CA MET A 1 -33.18 20.99 10.54
C MET A 1 -33.97 20.12 9.56
N LYS A 2 -34.31 20.61 8.35
CA LYS A 2 -35.21 19.91 7.41
C LYS A 2 -34.57 18.60 6.91
N PRO A 3 -35.30 17.49 6.73
CA PRO A 3 -34.75 16.19 6.32
C PRO A 3 -33.96 16.23 4.99
N ARG A 4 -34.25 17.22 4.14
CA ARG A 4 -33.51 17.49 2.91
C ARG A 4 -32.04 17.88 3.16
N LEU A 5 -31.73 18.53 4.29
CA LEU A 5 -30.37 18.89 4.68
C LEU A 5 -29.56 17.66 5.12
N ALA A 6 -30.19 16.73 5.83
CA ALA A 6 -29.54 15.49 6.28
C ALA A 6 -29.15 14.59 5.11
N LEU A 7 -30.05 14.44 4.12
CA LEU A 7 -29.78 13.70 2.89
C LEU A 7 -28.69 14.38 2.05
N GLY A 8 -28.72 15.72 1.95
CA GLY A 8 -27.70 16.49 1.25
C GLY A 8 -26.30 16.29 1.83
N LEU A 9 -26.17 16.30 3.17
CA LEU A 9 -24.92 16.02 3.87
C LEU A 9 -24.43 14.59 3.66
N ALA A 10 -25.33 13.59 3.71
CA ALA A 10 -24.95 12.20 3.46
C ALA A 10 -24.42 12.00 2.03
N LEU A 11 -25.08 12.61 1.02
CA LEU A 11 -24.61 12.60 -0.36
C LEU A 11 -23.28 13.33 -0.53
N LEU A 12 -23.10 14.47 0.13
CA LEU A 12 -21.86 15.25 0.10
C LEU A 12 -20.65 14.44 0.59
N VAL A 13 -20.85 13.48 1.49
CA VAL A 13 -19.81 12.57 2.00
C VAL A 13 -19.67 11.30 1.14
N ALA A 14 -20.79 10.74 0.69
CA ALA A 14 -20.81 9.52 -0.11
C ALA A 14 -20.17 9.71 -1.50
N VAL A 15 -20.44 10.84 -2.17
CA VAL A 15 -19.90 11.13 -3.51
C VAL A 15 -18.36 11.17 -3.54
N PRO A 16 -17.65 11.87 -2.64
CA PRO A 16 -16.19 11.84 -2.62
C PRO A 16 -15.64 10.47 -2.17
N LEU A 17 -16.30 9.73 -1.28
CA LEU A 17 -15.88 8.36 -0.92
C LEU A 17 -15.92 7.41 -2.13
N VAL A 18 -17.00 7.45 -2.91
CA VAL A 18 -17.14 6.64 -4.12
C VAL A 18 -16.27 7.18 -5.26
N GLY A 19 -16.21 8.50 -5.43
CA GLY A 19 -15.36 9.15 -6.43
C GLY A 19 -13.87 8.87 -6.22
N ASN A 20 -13.42 8.83 -4.97
CA ASN A 20 -12.03 8.48 -4.63
C ASN A 20 -11.69 7.03 -5.02
N SER A 21 -12.68 6.12 -5.04
CA SER A 21 -12.48 4.74 -5.54
C SER A 21 -12.16 4.68 -7.04
N ALA A 22 -12.56 5.69 -7.82
CA ALA A 22 -12.22 5.80 -9.24
C ALA A 22 -10.79 6.32 -9.43
N LEU A 23 -10.28 7.17 -8.53
CA LEU A 23 -8.88 7.57 -8.52
C LEU A 23 -7.94 6.41 -8.18
N LEU A 24 -8.38 5.50 -7.31
CA LEU A 24 -7.66 4.24 -7.04
C LEU A 24 -7.69 3.25 -8.20
N ALA A 25 -8.51 3.48 -9.24
CA ALA A 25 -8.52 2.67 -10.47
C ALA A 25 -7.51 3.16 -11.52
N LEU A 26 -6.74 4.21 -11.22
CA LEU A 26 -5.61 4.61 -12.05
C LEU A 26 -4.57 3.47 -12.11
N PRO A 27 -3.85 3.32 -13.24
CA PRO A 27 -2.89 2.24 -13.43
C PRO A 27 -1.92 2.16 -12.25
N ALA A 28 -1.62 0.92 -11.83
CA ALA A 28 -0.50 0.64 -10.96
C ALA A 28 0.78 1.29 -11.47
N ASP A 29 1.61 1.76 -10.54
CA ASP A 29 3.02 1.90 -10.85
C ASP A 29 3.53 0.56 -11.41
N PRO A 30 4.40 0.58 -12.43
CA PRO A 30 4.96 -0.65 -12.99
C PRO A 30 5.61 -1.49 -11.88
N PRO A 31 5.58 -2.83 -11.97
CA PRO A 31 6.26 -3.67 -10.99
C PRO A 31 7.73 -3.26 -10.89
N ALA A 32 8.21 -3.11 -9.65
CA ALA A 32 9.59 -2.77 -9.35
C ALA A 32 10.34 -4.04 -8.92
N HIS A 33 11.46 -4.28 -9.57
CA HIS A 33 12.34 -5.42 -9.37
C HIS A 33 13.65 -4.91 -8.80
N ARG A 34 13.99 -5.33 -7.57
CA ARG A 34 15.20 -4.87 -6.89
C ARG A 34 16.29 -5.92 -6.99
N HIS A 35 17.52 -5.44 -7.12
CA HIS A 35 18.72 -6.25 -7.19
C HIS A 35 19.73 -5.75 -6.18
N SER A 36 20.44 -6.67 -5.55
CA SER A 36 21.64 -6.42 -4.77
C SER A 36 22.77 -7.23 -5.37
N ILE A 37 23.93 -6.62 -5.57
CA ILE A 37 25.12 -7.33 -5.99
C ILE A 37 26.26 -7.07 -5.03
N GLU A 38 26.91 -8.15 -4.60
CA GLU A 38 28.04 -8.09 -3.68
C GLU A 38 29.16 -9.00 -4.18
N PRO A 39 30.43 -8.57 -4.11
CA PRO A 39 31.55 -9.44 -4.45
C PRO A 39 31.70 -10.55 -3.41
N ILE A 40 32.00 -11.77 -3.87
CA ILE A 40 32.26 -12.92 -3.02
C ILE A 40 33.60 -13.58 -3.38
N GLU A 41 34.23 -14.24 -2.42
CA GLU A 41 35.43 -15.02 -2.70
C GLU A 41 35.05 -16.35 -3.38
N GLU A 42 35.95 -16.91 -4.19
CA GLU A 42 35.72 -18.20 -4.85
C GLU A 42 35.44 -19.33 -3.84
N SER A 43 36.04 -19.26 -2.65
CA SER A 43 35.80 -20.23 -1.57
C SER A 43 34.40 -20.14 -0.96
N ASP A 44 33.72 -19.01 -1.13
CA ASP A 44 32.37 -18.79 -0.61
C ASP A 44 31.29 -19.19 -1.63
N VAL A 45 31.68 -19.53 -2.86
CA VAL A 45 30.76 -20.04 -3.88
C VAL A 45 30.24 -21.42 -3.45
N PRO A 46 28.92 -21.58 -3.23
CA PRO A 46 28.38 -22.86 -2.83
C PRO A 46 28.54 -23.90 -3.93
N SER A 47 28.80 -25.14 -3.52
CA SER A 47 29.05 -26.26 -4.44
C SER A 47 27.88 -26.59 -5.36
N GLU A 48 26.68 -26.26 -4.93
CA GLU A 48 25.41 -26.50 -5.59
C GLU A 48 24.94 -25.30 -6.43
N ALA A 49 25.63 -24.16 -6.35
CA ALA A 49 25.25 -22.96 -7.09
C ALA A 49 25.68 -23.07 -8.55
N GLU A 50 24.76 -22.72 -9.46
CA GLU A 50 25.09 -22.52 -10.87
C GLU A 50 25.82 -21.19 -11.03
N ILE A 51 26.99 -21.21 -11.67
CA ILE A 51 27.79 -20.02 -11.96
C ILE A 51 27.41 -19.49 -13.34
N HIS A 52 26.81 -18.31 -13.37
CA HIS A 52 26.49 -17.62 -14.61
C HIS A 52 27.70 -16.82 -15.11
N GLN A 53 28.11 -17.07 -16.34
CA GLN A 53 29.16 -16.29 -17.00
C GLN A 53 28.58 -14.96 -17.47
N TYR A 54 29.17 -13.83 -17.07
CA TYR A 54 28.65 -12.49 -17.39
C TYR A 54 28.44 -12.28 -18.91
N ASP A 55 29.34 -12.82 -19.73
CA ASP A 55 29.30 -12.64 -21.18
C ASP A 55 28.17 -13.43 -21.87
N ASP A 56 27.67 -14.49 -21.23
CA ASP A 56 26.57 -15.32 -21.73
C ASP A 56 25.19 -14.77 -21.35
N LEU A 57 25.14 -13.78 -20.45
CA LEU A 57 23.90 -13.16 -19.98
C LEU A 57 23.26 -12.26 -21.05
N SER A 58 21.93 -12.14 -20.97
CA SER A 58 21.15 -11.19 -21.76
C SER A 58 21.64 -9.75 -21.60
N PRO A 59 21.41 -8.88 -22.60
CA PRO A 59 21.67 -7.44 -22.47
C PRO A 59 21.00 -6.82 -21.24
N GLU A 60 19.80 -7.27 -20.90
CA GLU A 60 19.02 -6.82 -19.74
C GLU A 60 19.70 -7.22 -18.43
N ALA A 61 20.13 -8.49 -18.29
CA ALA A 61 20.87 -8.96 -17.11
C ALA A 61 22.18 -8.19 -16.92
N ARG A 62 22.96 -8.04 -17.99
CA ARG A 62 24.21 -7.29 -17.97
C ARG A 62 24.02 -5.84 -17.54
N HIS A 63 23.02 -5.17 -18.09
CA HIS A 63 22.68 -3.80 -17.73
C HIS A 63 22.36 -3.66 -16.23
N VAL A 64 21.61 -4.60 -15.66
CA VAL A 64 21.28 -4.61 -14.23
C VAL A 64 22.52 -4.80 -13.36
N ILE A 65 23.37 -5.75 -13.72
CA ILE A 65 24.62 -6.03 -13.01
C ILE A 65 25.56 -4.83 -13.06
N ASP A 66 25.75 -4.24 -14.25
CA ASP A 66 26.57 -3.04 -14.42
C ASP A 66 26.03 -1.86 -13.63
N ALA A 67 24.71 -1.65 -13.64
CA ALA A 67 24.07 -0.58 -12.87
C ALA A 67 24.21 -0.80 -11.36
N ALA A 68 24.07 -2.03 -10.88
CA ALA A 68 24.22 -2.38 -9.48
C ALA A 68 25.68 -2.20 -9.00
N LEU A 69 26.66 -2.67 -9.78
CA LEU A 69 28.08 -2.50 -9.50
C LEU A 69 28.54 -1.04 -9.56
N ALA A 70 27.92 -0.22 -10.41
CA ALA A 70 28.17 1.21 -10.47
C ALA A 70 27.53 1.98 -9.30
N SER A 71 26.57 1.38 -8.59
CA SER A 71 25.97 1.99 -7.40
C SER A 71 26.89 1.89 -6.19
N SER A 72 26.89 2.92 -5.36
CA SER A 72 27.71 2.96 -4.13
C SER A 72 27.30 1.91 -3.09
N ASP A 73 26.07 1.41 -3.16
CA ASP A 73 25.47 0.46 -2.22
C ASP A 73 25.26 -0.93 -2.84
N GLY A 74 25.72 -1.17 -4.08
CA GLY A 74 25.50 -2.45 -4.78
C GLY A 74 24.06 -2.70 -5.19
N HIS A 75 23.17 -1.72 -5.08
CA HIS A 75 21.74 -1.91 -5.38
C HIS A 75 21.33 -1.25 -6.70
N THR A 76 20.39 -1.89 -7.39
CA THR A 76 19.64 -1.25 -8.47
C THR A 76 18.18 -1.65 -8.43
N THR A 77 17.33 -0.89 -9.12
CA THR A 77 15.91 -1.19 -9.25
C THR A 77 15.48 -0.96 -10.68
N VAL A 78 14.85 -1.97 -11.24
CA VAL A 78 14.30 -1.96 -12.60
C VAL A 78 12.78 -1.91 -12.51
N THR A 79 12.15 -1.10 -13.36
CA THR A 79 10.69 -0.98 -13.40
C THR A 79 10.15 -1.56 -14.70
N GLY A 80 9.03 -2.29 -14.60
CA GLY A 80 8.31 -2.88 -15.72
C GLY A 80 8.83 -4.26 -16.13
N GLU A 81 7.88 -5.15 -16.48
CA GLU A 81 8.17 -6.55 -16.82
C GLU A 81 9.09 -6.70 -18.03
N ALA A 82 9.04 -5.76 -18.98
CA ALA A 82 9.87 -5.81 -20.20
C ALA A 82 11.37 -5.65 -19.91
N ASN A 83 11.73 -5.04 -18.78
CA ASN A 83 13.12 -4.81 -18.39
C ASN A 83 13.64 -5.89 -17.43
N ARG A 84 12.80 -6.88 -17.10
CA ARG A 84 13.15 -7.99 -16.22
C ARG A 84 14.06 -8.97 -16.98
N PRO A 85 15.28 -9.24 -16.50
CA PRO A 85 16.15 -10.21 -17.13
C PRO A 85 15.53 -11.62 -17.09
N PRO A 86 15.52 -12.35 -18.21
CA PRO A 86 14.89 -13.67 -18.31
C PRO A 86 15.61 -14.77 -17.51
N GLU A 87 16.90 -14.60 -17.20
CA GLU A 87 17.70 -15.57 -16.47
C GLU A 87 17.35 -15.63 -14.98
N PHE A 88 16.78 -14.56 -14.44
CA PHE A 88 16.58 -14.43 -13.00
C PHE A 88 15.11 -14.63 -12.59
N HIS A 89 14.90 -15.60 -11.70
CA HIS A 89 13.69 -15.75 -10.93
C HIS A 89 13.69 -14.81 -9.72
N TYR A 90 12.60 -14.06 -9.56
CA TYR A 90 12.41 -13.10 -8.48
C TYR A 90 11.52 -13.71 -7.42
N SER A 91 12.04 -13.81 -6.21
CA SER A 91 11.38 -14.41 -5.07
C SER A 91 11.72 -13.62 -3.82
N ASP A 92 10.82 -13.58 -2.85
CA ASP A 92 11.10 -13.06 -1.50
C ASP A 92 11.89 -14.06 -0.66
N TYR A 93 11.97 -15.31 -1.12
CA TYR A 93 12.84 -16.34 -0.58
C TYR A 93 14.14 -16.34 -1.38
N ALA A 94 15.24 -16.02 -0.70
CA ALA A 94 16.58 -16.00 -1.27
C ALA A 94 17.22 -17.39 -1.14
N GLN A 95 17.30 -18.12 -2.26
CA GLN A 95 18.04 -19.39 -2.39
C GLN A 95 18.78 -19.40 -3.74
N TYR A 96 19.89 -20.14 -3.83
CA TYR A 96 20.61 -20.26 -5.11
C TYR A 96 19.73 -20.89 -6.19
N GLY A 97 19.67 -20.23 -7.35
CA GLY A 97 18.77 -20.59 -8.45
C GLY A 97 17.31 -20.12 -8.27
N SER A 98 16.98 -19.54 -7.12
CA SER A 98 15.66 -18.97 -6.83
C SER A 98 15.80 -17.76 -5.90
N GLY A 99 16.19 -16.63 -6.48
CA GLY A 99 16.35 -15.36 -5.75
C GLY A 99 17.80 -14.99 -5.44
N MET A 100 18.74 -15.95 -5.51
CA MET A 100 20.19 -15.70 -5.42
C MET A 100 20.91 -16.39 -6.60
N TYR A 101 21.93 -15.73 -7.15
CA TYR A 101 22.69 -16.22 -8.30
C TYR A 101 24.16 -15.86 -8.13
N VAL A 102 25.05 -16.73 -8.61
CA VAL A 102 26.49 -16.45 -8.66
C VAL A 102 26.85 -16.03 -10.07
N ILE A 103 27.56 -14.92 -10.20
CA ILE A 103 27.98 -14.35 -11.47
C ILE A 103 29.49 -14.23 -11.50
N GLU A 104 30.11 -14.83 -12.51
CA GLU A 104 31.53 -14.64 -12.80
C GLU A 104 31.67 -13.51 -13.82
N LYS A 105 32.51 -12.52 -13.50
CA LYS A 105 32.85 -11.41 -14.40
C LYS A 105 34.33 -11.11 -14.30
N GLY A 106 35.08 -11.49 -15.33
CA GLY A 106 36.51 -11.16 -15.45
C GLY A 106 37.36 -11.74 -14.32
N GLY A 107 37.06 -12.97 -13.89
CA GLY A 107 37.76 -13.67 -12.81
C GLY A 107 37.30 -13.30 -11.40
N THR A 108 36.31 -12.42 -11.25
CA THR A 108 35.72 -12.08 -9.95
C THR A 108 34.32 -12.68 -9.85
N TYR A 109 34.00 -13.25 -8.69
CA TYR A 109 32.68 -13.79 -8.40
C TYR A 109 31.82 -12.76 -7.66
N TYR A 110 30.55 -12.72 -8.01
CA TYR A 110 29.56 -11.84 -7.42
C TYR A 110 28.32 -12.64 -7.06
N GLU A 111 27.74 -12.33 -5.91
CA GLU A 111 26.41 -12.79 -5.54
C GLU A 111 25.38 -11.74 -5.94
N LEU A 112 24.45 -12.12 -6.80
CA LEU A 112 23.29 -11.33 -7.16
C LEU A 112 22.07 -11.84 -6.40
N THR A 113 21.50 -11.01 -5.53
CA THR A 113 20.20 -11.25 -4.90
C THR A 113 19.10 -10.46 -5.60
N THR A 114 18.04 -11.14 -5.99
CA THR A 114 16.86 -10.54 -6.62
C THR A 114 15.67 -10.57 -5.68
N TYR A 115 14.97 -9.45 -5.55
CA TYR A 115 13.78 -9.34 -4.71
C TYR A 115 12.56 -9.17 -5.61
N ALA A 116 11.58 -10.05 -5.43
CA ALA A 116 10.25 -9.76 -5.93
C ALA A 116 9.74 -8.55 -5.15
N GLY A 117 9.45 -7.44 -5.82
CA GLY A 117 8.67 -6.39 -5.18
C GLY A 117 7.25 -6.91 -4.98
N THR A 118 7.01 -7.79 -4.01
CA THR A 118 5.66 -8.15 -3.56
C THR A 118 5.14 -7.01 -2.69
N SER A 119 4.96 -5.83 -3.30
CA SER A 119 3.98 -4.91 -2.78
C SER A 119 2.63 -5.62 -2.95
N ILE A 120 2.14 -6.23 -1.86
CA ILE A 120 0.74 -6.66 -1.78
C ILE A 120 -0.07 -5.46 -2.24
N ASP A 121 -0.75 -5.59 -3.38
CA ASP A 121 -1.58 -4.50 -3.86
C ASP A 121 -2.75 -4.35 -2.89
N VAL A 122 -2.62 -3.42 -1.95
CA VAL A 122 -3.63 -3.12 -0.93
C VAL A 122 -4.77 -2.28 -1.50
N ARG A 123 -4.62 -1.73 -2.71
CA ARG A 123 -5.65 -0.89 -3.35
C ARG A 123 -6.99 -1.60 -3.53
N PRO A 124 -7.10 -2.87 -3.97
CA PRO A 124 -8.39 -3.58 -4.00
C PRO A 124 -9.05 -3.69 -2.62
N ILE A 125 -8.28 -3.97 -1.56
CA ILE A 125 -8.80 -4.04 -0.18
C ILE A 125 -9.29 -2.66 0.27
N GLN A 126 -8.49 -1.62 0.05
CA GLN A 126 -8.84 -0.23 0.33
C GLN A 126 -10.11 0.18 -0.44
N ARG A 127 -10.19 -0.14 -1.74
CA ARG A 127 -11.35 0.14 -2.59
C ARG A 127 -12.60 -0.52 -2.04
N GLY A 128 -12.53 -1.80 -1.68
CA GLY A 128 -13.63 -2.53 -1.06
C GLY A 128 -14.10 -1.88 0.24
N LEU A 129 -13.15 -1.46 1.09
CA LEU A 129 -13.45 -0.76 2.34
C LEU A 129 -14.15 0.58 2.10
N PHE A 130 -13.68 1.39 1.13
CA PHE A 130 -14.32 2.67 0.79
C PHE A 130 -15.74 2.50 0.28
N VAL A 131 -15.96 1.52 -0.59
CA VAL A 131 -17.29 1.20 -1.11
C VAL A 131 -18.21 0.77 0.03
N ALA A 132 -17.76 -0.14 0.89
CA ALA A 132 -18.52 -0.57 2.07
C ALA A 132 -18.86 0.58 3.02
N LEU A 133 -17.91 1.48 3.29
CA LEU A 133 -18.13 2.64 4.18
C LEU A 133 -19.12 3.63 3.57
N GLY A 134 -19.03 3.90 2.26
CA GLY A 134 -19.99 4.72 1.53
C GLY A 134 -21.42 4.16 1.61
N PHE A 135 -21.58 2.86 1.41
CA PHE A 135 -22.88 2.20 1.56
C PHE A 135 -23.41 2.24 3.00
N ALA A 136 -22.55 2.06 4.00
CA ALA A 136 -22.93 2.14 5.40
C ALA A 136 -23.47 3.54 5.75
N VAL A 137 -22.82 4.60 5.29
CA VAL A 137 -23.29 5.99 5.50
C VAL A 137 -24.65 6.23 4.86
N VAL A 138 -24.85 5.77 3.62
CA VAL A 138 -26.15 5.88 2.93
C VAL A 138 -27.23 5.08 3.67
N PHE A 139 -26.93 3.85 4.08
CA PHE A 139 -27.87 2.99 4.78
C PHE A 139 -28.30 3.59 6.13
N VAL A 140 -27.35 4.06 6.94
CA VAL A 140 -27.61 4.73 8.22
C VAL A 140 -28.42 6.02 8.01
N GLY A 141 -28.10 6.80 6.97
CA GLY A 141 -28.86 8.00 6.60
C GLY A 141 -30.31 7.69 6.25
N VAL A 142 -30.55 6.64 5.45
CA VAL A 142 -31.91 6.21 5.04
C VAL A 142 -32.68 5.61 6.22
N ALA A 143 -32.05 4.77 7.04
CA ALA A 143 -32.66 4.17 8.21
C ALA A 143 -33.03 5.23 9.26
N GLY A 144 -32.13 6.18 9.52
CA GLY A 144 -32.38 7.32 10.40
C GLY A 144 -33.53 8.20 9.90
N TYR A 145 -33.55 8.49 8.59
CA TYR A 145 -34.65 9.24 7.96
C TYR A 145 -36.01 8.54 8.14
N ARG A 146 -36.06 7.21 7.96
CA ARG A 146 -37.29 6.41 8.12
C ARG A 146 -37.74 6.30 9.58
N ALA A 147 -36.81 6.26 10.51
CA ALA A 147 -37.11 6.13 11.94
C ALA A 147 -37.56 7.44 12.60
N GLY A 148 -37.51 8.58 11.90
CA GLY A 148 -37.83 9.89 12.49
C GLY A 148 -36.82 10.36 13.54
N MET A 149 -35.75 9.59 13.77
CA MET A 149 -34.61 10.00 14.57
C MET A 149 -33.93 11.16 13.84
N GLY A 150 -33.72 12.29 14.54
CA GLY A 150 -33.20 13.53 13.96
C GLY A 150 -31.76 13.44 13.41
N TYR A 151 -30.97 14.48 13.63
CA TYR A 151 -29.63 14.63 13.03
C TYR A 151 -28.56 13.69 13.60
N VAL A 152 -28.86 12.95 14.67
CA VAL A 152 -27.89 12.12 15.44
C VAL A 152 -27.16 11.08 14.57
N PRO A 153 -27.83 10.28 13.72
CA PRO A 153 -27.14 9.26 12.92
C PRO A 153 -26.20 9.87 11.87
N VAL A 154 -26.57 11.04 11.33
CA VAL A 154 -25.77 11.76 10.33
C VAL A 154 -24.56 12.43 10.98
N VAL A 155 -24.73 13.03 12.16
CA VAL A 155 -23.61 13.63 12.91
C VAL A 155 -22.62 12.56 13.33
N VAL A 156 -23.08 11.39 13.78
CA VAL A 156 -22.21 10.25 14.12
C VAL A 156 -21.47 9.72 12.90
N ALA A 157 -22.14 9.60 11.75
CA ALA A 157 -21.51 9.15 10.50
C ALA A 157 -20.46 10.14 9.97
N VAL A 158 -20.76 11.45 10.01
CA VAL A 158 -19.83 12.51 9.59
C VAL A 158 -18.64 12.60 10.55
N ALA A 159 -18.90 12.52 11.87
CA ALA A 159 -17.86 12.51 12.88
C ALA A 159 -16.94 11.30 12.72
N ALA A 160 -17.48 10.11 12.45
CA ALA A 160 -16.69 8.90 12.19
C ALA A 160 -15.89 8.95 10.87
N ALA A 161 -16.37 9.69 9.87
CA ALA A 161 -15.71 9.80 8.57
C ALA A 161 -14.58 10.85 8.54
N LEU A 162 -14.68 11.93 9.30
CA LEU A 162 -13.65 12.99 9.36
C LEU A 162 -12.23 12.51 9.71
N PRO A 163 -12.02 11.63 10.72
CA PRO A 163 -10.67 11.17 11.10
C PRO A 163 -10.05 10.21 10.06
N LEU A 164 -10.83 9.70 9.10
CA LEU A 164 -10.29 8.91 7.99
C LEU A 164 -9.57 9.78 6.95
N LEU A 165 -9.83 11.10 6.89
CA LEU A 165 -9.19 12.03 5.96
C LEU A 165 -7.67 12.18 6.14
N PRO A 166 -7.10 12.29 7.36
CA PRO A 166 -5.65 12.29 7.55
C PRO A 166 -5.02 10.92 7.32
N VAL A 167 -5.72 9.81 7.61
CA VAL A 167 -5.27 8.45 7.23
C VAL A 167 -5.17 8.34 5.70
N LEU A 168 -6.14 8.89 4.98
CA LEU A 168 -6.18 9.03 3.52
C LEU A 168 -5.03 9.88 2.96
N ALA A 169 -4.71 11.00 3.62
CA ALA A 169 -3.60 11.88 3.20
C ALA A 169 -2.21 11.28 3.51
N GLY A 170 -2.09 10.54 4.62
CA GLY A 170 -0.85 9.90 5.07
C GLY A 170 -0.48 8.63 4.28
N LEU A 171 -1.48 7.85 3.85
CA LEU A 171 -1.28 6.68 2.99
C LEU A 171 -0.70 7.05 1.61
N TYR A 172 -0.86 8.29 1.17
CA TYR A 172 -0.30 8.79 -0.09
C TYR A 172 1.21 9.13 -0.01
N ARG A 173 1.84 9.09 1.18
CA ARG A 173 3.21 9.62 1.34
C ARG A 173 4.21 8.80 2.16
N SER A 174 3.83 7.67 2.75
CA SER A 174 4.68 6.73 3.53
C SER A 174 5.72 7.34 4.49
N THR A 175 5.44 7.36 5.80
CA THR A 175 6.31 6.89 6.91
C THR A 175 5.63 7.15 8.27
N ASP A 176 5.21 6.06 8.92
CA ASP A 176 4.91 5.75 10.34
C ASP A 176 4.27 6.77 11.31
N ALA A 177 4.54 8.07 11.25
CA ALA A 177 3.95 9.05 12.18
C ALA A 177 2.47 9.39 11.86
N ALA A 178 2.10 9.32 10.58
CA ALA A 178 0.77 9.70 10.10
C ALA A 178 -0.31 8.65 10.43
N VAL A 179 0.07 7.37 10.46
CA VAL A 179 -0.84 6.27 10.86
C VAL A 179 -1.20 6.41 12.34
N LEU A 180 -0.22 6.75 13.18
CA LEU A 180 -0.37 6.93 14.63
C LEU A 180 -1.25 8.15 14.97
N LEU A 181 -1.12 9.24 14.23
CA LEU A 181 -2.02 10.40 14.34
C LEU A 181 -3.45 10.08 13.87
N GLY A 182 -3.59 9.25 12.84
CA GLY A 182 -4.89 8.78 12.36
C GLY A 182 -5.65 7.92 13.37
N THR A 183 -4.96 6.97 14.03
CA THR A 183 -5.56 6.14 15.10
C THR A 183 -5.91 6.95 16.35
N LEU A 184 -5.06 7.90 16.75
CA LEU A 184 -5.37 8.80 17.87
C LEU A 184 -6.57 9.71 17.56
N GLY A 185 -6.70 10.18 16.31
CA GLY A 185 -7.87 10.92 15.85
C GLY A 185 -9.16 10.10 15.89
N ALA A 186 -9.11 8.84 15.45
CA ALA A 186 -10.24 7.93 15.52
C ALA A 186 -10.68 7.62 16.97
N LEU A 187 -9.73 7.41 17.88
CA LEU A 187 -10.00 7.20 19.31
C LEU A 187 -10.61 8.44 19.98
N GLY A 188 -10.10 9.63 19.66
CA GLY A 188 -10.65 10.90 20.15
C GLY A 188 -12.09 11.11 19.72
N VAL A 189 -12.43 10.75 18.49
CA VAL A 189 -13.80 10.83 17.98
C VAL A 189 -14.73 9.80 18.63
N CYS A 190 -14.28 8.56 18.84
CA CYS A 190 -15.07 7.57 19.58
C CYS A 190 -15.35 8.02 21.02
N LEU A 191 -14.37 8.65 21.68
CA LEU A 191 -14.53 9.22 23.02
C LEU A 191 -15.52 10.37 23.03
N VAL A 192 -15.42 11.32 22.10
CA VAL A 192 -16.33 12.48 22.02
C VAL A 192 -17.75 12.05 21.61
N GLY A 193 -17.88 11.14 20.65
CA GLY A 193 -19.17 10.57 20.25
C GLY A 193 -19.84 9.79 21.37
N GLY A 194 -19.06 8.99 22.12
CA GLY A 194 -19.53 8.28 23.31
C GLY A 194 -19.96 9.22 24.44
N LEU A 195 -19.19 10.29 24.68
CA LEU A 195 -19.52 11.31 25.68
C LEU A 195 -20.79 12.09 25.34
N LEU A 196 -21.00 12.42 24.06
CA LEU A 196 -22.22 13.10 23.61
C LEU A 196 -23.47 12.18 23.70
N LEU A 197 -23.31 10.89 23.38
CA LEU A 197 -24.37 9.89 23.59
C LEU A 197 -24.70 9.71 25.08
N ALA A 198 -23.68 9.63 25.94
CA ALA A 198 -23.88 9.55 27.38
C ALA A 198 -24.56 10.82 27.93
N TRP A 199 -24.14 12.00 27.48
CA TRP A 199 -24.71 13.27 27.94
C TRP A 199 -26.18 13.42 27.55
N THR A 200 -26.52 13.09 26.30
CA THR A 200 -27.90 13.13 25.80
C THR A 200 -28.81 12.10 26.49
N TRP A 201 -28.26 10.95 26.93
CA TRP A 201 -28.99 9.97 27.72
C TRP A 201 -29.28 10.46 29.15
N VAL A 202 -28.32 11.15 29.78
CA VAL A 202 -28.46 11.66 31.16
C VAL A 202 -29.39 12.88 31.24
N HIS A 203 -29.37 13.76 30.22
CA HIS A 203 -30.11 15.04 30.26
C HIS A 203 -31.38 15.04 29.39
N GLY A 204 -31.69 13.92 28.74
CA GLY A 204 -32.84 13.76 27.86
C GLY A 204 -34.08 13.15 28.51
N GLN A 205 -34.08 12.92 29.83
CA GLN A 205 -35.27 12.54 30.61
C GLN A 205 -35.90 13.73 31.31
#